data_AF-A0A0C2C737-F1
#
_entry.id   AF-A0A0C2C737-F1
#
_cell.length_a   1.000
_cell.length_b   1.000
_cell.length_c   1.000
_cell.angle_alpha   90.00
_cell.angle_beta   90.00
_cell.angle_gamma   90.00
#
_symmetry.space_group_name_H-M   'P 1'
#
loop_
_entity.id
_entity.type
_entity.pdbx_description
1 polymer ?
#
loop_
_entity_poly.entity_id
_entity_poly.type
_entity_poly.pdbx_seq_one_letter_code
_entity_poly.pdbx_strand_id
1 'polypeptide(L)'
;MSPAKGGDVQLLVLDVCQKVISLEISPQDAFAKLEDLRIIPADILKIELDVLEASLPANKQQLIRLKTRLYYKQAKFNLLREESEGYAKLITELMDGGGGIPAKTMMTRVLCLIGQFNLDPNRVTDIALECFECCASQKQFYISLLKEIKANKDYLCTLLGFKYTFYHTAGKETPFSLYVVTSSLIQEDMIDLMKITGF
;
A
#
# COMPACT_ATOMS: atom_id res chain seq x y z
N MET A 1 -20.52 -7.37 19.51
CA MET A 1 -20.38 -8.40 20.57
C MET A 1 -19.00 -8.25 21.19
N SER A 2 -18.94 -8.13 22.52
CA SER A 2 -17.70 -7.86 23.27
C SER A 2 -16.66 -8.96 23.02
N PRO A 3 -15.36 -8.64 22.92
CA PRO A 3 -14.33 -9.67 22.93
C PRO A 3 -14.42 -10.45 24.24
N ALA A 4 -14.47 -11.78 24.14
CA ALA A 4 -14.45 -12.66 25.31
C ALA A 4 -13.16 -12.40 26.11
N LYS A 5 -13.28 -12.32 27.44
CA LYS A 5 -12.12 -12.15 28.33
C LYS A 5 -11.16 -13.34 28.12
N GLY A 6 -9.85 -13.08 28.12
CA GLY A 6 -8.82 -14.08 27.77
C GLY A 6 -8.84 -15.40 28.57
N GLY A 7 -9.55 -15.47 29.70
CA GLY A 7 -9.77 -16.71 30.46
C GLY A 7 -10.77 -17.69 29.83
N ASP A 8 -11.81 -17.21 29.13
CA ASP A 8 -12.81 -18.09 28.50
C ASP A 8 -12.26 -18.79 27.26
N VAL A 9 -11.35 -18.11 26.56
CA VAL A 9 -10.71 -18.59 25.32
C VAL A 9 -9.82 -19.81 25.58
N GLN A 10 -9.04 -19.80 26.66
CA GLN A 10 -8.19 -20.95 27.02
C GLN A 10 -9.01 -22.18 27.42
N LEU A 11 -10.14 -21.99 28.12
CA LEU A 11 -11.02 -23.09 28.51
C LEU A 11 -11.65 -23.76 27.29
N LEU A 12 -12.06 -22.97 26.30
CA LEU A 12 -12.63 -23.46 25.04
C LEU A 12 -11.61 -24.24 24.20
N VAL A 13 -10.36 -23.79 24.12
CA VAL A 13 -9.29 -24.52 23.42
C VAL A 13 -8.99 -25.84 24.12
N LEU A 14 -8.90 -25.84 25.45
CA LEU A 14 -8.67 -27.06 26.24
C LEU A 14 -9.79 -28.10 26.05
N ASP A 15 -11.05 -27.66 26.03
CA ASP A 15 -12.22 -28.52 25.78
C ASP A 15 -12.16 -29.14 24.37
N VAL A 16 -11.84 -28.35 23.35
CA VAL A 16 -11.67 -28.86 21.98
C VAL A 16 -10.51 -29.87 21.89
N CYS A 17 -9.37 -29.57 22.50
CA CYS A 17 -8.22 -30.47 22.54
C CYS A 17 -8.54 -31.79 23.28
N GLN A 18 -9.26 -31.73 24.41
CA GLN A 18 -9.69 -32.94 25.13
C GLN A 18 -10.62 -33.81 24.29
N LYS A 19 -11.55 -33.20 23.54
CA LYS A 19 -12.47 -33.94 22.66
C LYS A 19 -11.76 -34.61 21.49
N VAL A 20 -10.68 -34.02 20.97
CA VAL A 20 -9.82 -34.68 19.96
C VAL A 20 -9.06 -35.85 20.58
N ILE A 21 -8.50 -35.69 21.78
CA ILE A 21 -7.75 -36.76 22.49
C ILE A 21 -8.67 -37.94 22.84
N SER A 22 -9.92 -37.66 23.24
CA SER A 22 -10.94 -38.67 23.50
C SER A 22 -11.58 -39.26 22.23
N LEU A 23 -11.11 -38.86 21.04
CA LEU A 23 -11.63 -39.29 19.72
C LEU A 23 -13.11 -38.98 19.48
N GLU A 24 -13.68 -38.02 20.21
CA GLU A 24 -15.09 -37.62 20.09
C GLU A 24 -15.34 -36.72 18.87
N ILE A 25 -14.32 -35.97 18.44
CA ILE A 25 -14.37 -35.12 17.25
C ILE A 25 -13.17 -35.38 16.36
N SER A 26 -13.37 -35.29 15.05
CA SER A 26 -12.27 -35.38 14.11
C SER A 26 -11.35 -34.16 14.24
N PRO A 27 -10.04 -34.30 13.94
CA PRO A 27 -9.13 -33.15 13.90
C PRO A 27 -9.60 -32.04 12.94
N GLN A 28 -10.35 -32.40 11.90
CA GLN A 28 -10.89 -31.46 10.90
C GLN A 28 -12.07 -30.66 11.46
N ASP A 29 -12.95 -31.28 12.24
CA ASP A 29 -14.09 -30.60 12.89
C ASP A 29 -13.65 -29.73 14.08
N ALA A 30 -12.59 -30.16 14.79
CA ALA A 30 -11.94 -29.37 15.81
C ALA A 30 -11.33 -28.08 15.21
N PHE A 31 -10.74 -28.20 14.02
CA PHE A 31 -10.15 -27.08 13.29
C PHE A 31 -11.19 -26.03 12.89
N ALA A 32 -12.31 -26.45 12.30
CA ALA A 32 -13.40 -25.53 11.93
C ALA A 32 -13.94 -24.76 13.14
N LYS A 33 -14.02 -25.40 14.31
CA LYS A 33 -14.43 -24.75 15.57
C LYS A 33 -13.40 -23.75 16.10
N LEU A 34 -12.11 -24.01 15.93
CA LEU A 34 -11.05 -23.09 16.37
C LEU A 34 -10.89 -21.89 15.44
N GLU A 35 -11.16 -22.07 14.14
CA GLU A 35 -11.22 -21.01 13.13
C GLU A 35 -12.35 -20.01 13.44
N ASP A 36 -13.54 -20.51 13.78
CA ASP A 36 -14.71 -19.69 14.12
C ASP A 36 -14.48 -18.83 15.39
N LEU A 37 -13.61 -19.29 16.29
CA LEU A 37 -13.28 -18.58 17.52
C LEU A 37 -12.22 -17.48 17.33
N ARG A 38 -11.57 -17.37 16.16
CA ARG A 38 -10.47 -16.40 15.87
C ARG A 38 -9.32 -16.42 16.89
N ILE A 39 -9.07 -17.56 17.53
CA ILE A 39 -8.09 -17.68 18.63
C ILE A 39 -6.66 -17.85 18.10
N ILE A 40 -6.48 -18.36 16.88
CA ILE A 40 -5.17 -18.77 16.36
C ILE A 40 -4.66 -17.75 15.33
N PRO A 41 -3.50 -17.11 15.57
CA PRO A 41 -2.83 -16.29 14.56
C PRO A 41 -2.50 -17.13 13.32
N ALA A 42 -2.66 -16.55 12.12
CA ALA A 42 -2.42 -17.22 10.84
C ALA A 42 -1.03 -17.87 10.69
N ASP A 43 -0.07 -17.50 11.54
CA ASP A 43 1.27 -18.05 11.57
C ASP A 43 1.39 -19.42 12.26
N ILE A 44 0.44 -19.81 13.12
CA ILE A 44 0.37 -21.15 13.71
C ILE A 44 -0.32 -22.14 12.75
N LEU A 45 -1.36 -21.68 12.04
CA LEU A 45 -2.02 -22.42 10.94
C LEU A 45 -1.04 -22.86 9.83
N LYS A 46 0.06 -22.10 9.69
CA LYS A 46 1.19 -22.32 8.78
C LYS A 46 1.97 -23.61 9.08
N ILE A 47 1.98 -24.04 10.34
CA ILE A 47 2.71 -25.23 10.80
C ILE A 47 1.88 -26.49 10.53
N GLU A 48 0.57 -26.46 10.79
CA GLU A 48 -0.33 -27.59 10.49
C GLU A 48 -0.51 -27.83 8.98
N LEU A 49 -0.55 -26.79 8.14
CA LEU A 49 -0.73 -26.95 6.68
C LEU A 49 0.49 -27.61 6.00
N ASP A 50 1.71 -27.31 6.48
CA ASP A 50 2.94 -27.98 6.02
C ASP A 50 2.91 -29.50 6.36
N VAL A 51 2.18 -29.90 7.41
CA VAL A 51 2.01 -31.30 7.85
C VAL A 51 0.88 -32.02 7.10
N LEU A 52 -0.22 -31.33 6.78
CA LEU A 52 -1.41 -31.95 6.16
C LEU A 52 -1.36 -32.02 4.62
N GLU A 53 -0.64 -31.12 3.93
CA GLU A 53 -0.77 -30.97 2.46
C GLU A 53 0.54 -31.10 1.66
N ALA A 54 1.69 -31.27 2.31
CA ALA A 54 2.99 -31.34 1.60
C ALA A 54 3.18 -32.59 0.72
N SER A 55 2.30 -33.60 0.83
CA SER A 55 2.42 -34.85 0.07
C SER A 55 1.83 -34.77 -1.35
N LEU A 56 0.94 -33.80 -1.64
CA LEU A 56 0.26 -33.70 -2.94
C LEU A 56 0.96 -32.68 -3.88
N PRO A 57 1.31 -33.06 -5.13
CA PRO A 57 1.98 -32.16 -6.08
C PRO A 57 1.24 -30.85 -6.37
N ALA A 58 -0.09 -30.86 -6.31
CA ALA A 58 -0.95 -29.70 -6.60
C ALA A 58 -0.79 -28.56 -5.56
N ASN A 59 -0.46 -28.90 -4.31
CA ASN A 59 -0.43 -27.94 -3.21
C ASN A 59 0.95 -27.27 -3.05
N LYS A 60 1.99 -27.80 -3.70
CA LYS A 60 3.35 -27.23 -3.66
C LYS A 60 3.42 -25.80 -4.21
N GLN A 61 2.72 -25.50 -5.31
CA GLN A 61 2.71 -24.15 -5.87
C GLN A 61 1.93 -23.15 -4.99
N GLN A 62 0.82 -23.60 -4.40
CA GLN A 62 0.04 -22.77 -3.46
C GLN A 62 0.85 -22.48 -2.20
N LEU A 63 1.58 -23.48 -1.68
CA LEU A 63 2.49 -23.32 -0.55
C LEU A 63 3.63 -22.34 -0.85
N ILE A 64 4.25 -22.43 -2.02
CA ILE A 64 5.28 -21.46 -2.45
C ILE A 64 4.69 -20.04 -2.48
N ARG A 65 3.51 -19.84 -3.10
CA ARG A 65 2.84 -18.52 -3.14
C ARG A 65 2.51 -18.00 -1.74
N LEU A 66 2.05 -18.87 -0.86
CA LEU A 66 1.70 -18.53 0.52
C LEU A 66 2.95 -18.16 1.34
N LYS A 67 4.01 -18.97 1.26
CA LYS A 67 5.32 -18.67 1.87
C LYS A 67 5.87 -17.35 1.33
N THR A 68 5.84 -17.17 0.01
CA THR A 68 6.33 -15.92 -0.59
C THR A 68 5.54 -14.71 -0.11
N ARG A 69 4.20 -14.81 -0.07
CA ARG A 69 3.34 -13.73 0.44
C ARG A 69 3.62 -13.43 1.91
N LEU A 70 3.79 -14.46 2.74
CA LEU A 70 3.96 -14.26 4.17
C LEU A 70 5.35 -13.75 4.56
N TYR A 71 6.40 -14.17 3.86
CA TYR A 71 7.77 -13.79 4.21
C TYR A 71 8.31 -12.58 3.44
N TYR A 72 7.82 -12.31 2.22
CA TYR A 72 8.40 -11.26 1.37
C TYR A 72 7.43 -10.12 1.01
N LYS A 73 6.13 -10.27 1.24
CA LYS A 73 5.19 -9.18 0.97
C LYS A 73 5.23 -8.20 2.15
N GLN A 74 5.88 -7.06 1.95
CA GLN A 74 5.72 -5.92 2.86
C GLN A 74 4.27 -5.44 2.81
N ALA A 75 3.66 -5.23 3.98
CA ALA A 75 2.38 -4.56 4.06
C ALA A 75 2.61 -3.08 3.72
N LYS A 76 2.46 -2.72 2.46
CA LYS A 76 2.41 -1.33 1.99
C LYS A 76 1.03 -1.07 1.43
N PHE A 77 0.38 -0.03 1.92
CA PHE A 77 -0.92 0.39 1.43
C PHE A 77 -0.71 1.29 0.24
N ASN A 78 -1.27 0.92 -0.90
CA ASN A 78 -1.14 1.65 -2.17
C ASN A 78 -2.43 2.38 -2.54
N LEU A 79 -3.56 1.97 -1.96
CA LEU A 79 -4.88 2.49 -2.29
C LEU A 79 -5.40 3.36 -1.15
N LEU A 80 -6.05 4.48 -1.49
CA LEU A 80 -6.58 5.42 -0.50
C LEU A 80 -7.53 4.78 0.51
N ARG A 81 -8.29 3.75 0.08
CA ARG A 81 -9.22 3.01 0.94
C ARG A 81 -8.55 2.06 1.92
N GLU A 82 -7.30 1.67 1.66
CA GLU A 82 -6.56 0.76 2.53
C GLU A 82 -6.08 1.49 3.78
N GLU A 83 -5.63 2.75 3.64
CA GLU A 83 -5.16 3.57 4.76
C GLU A 83 -5.55 5.04 4.59
N SER A 84 -6.84 5.31 4.81
CA SER A 84 -7.42 6.64 4.56
C SER A 84 -6.85 7.74 5.46
N GLU A 85 -6.50 7.44 6.72
CA GLU A 85 -5.93 8.43 7.65
C GLU A 85 -4.54 8.89 7.21
N GLY A 86 -3.65 7.94 6.91
CA GLY A 86 -2.29 8.24 6.47
C GLY A 86 -2.26 9.07 5.19
N TYR A 87 -3.08 8.72 4.20
CA TYR A 87 -3.19 9.50 2.97
C TYR A 87 -3.87 10.86 3.16
N ALA A 88 -4.88 10.97 4.02
CA ALA A 88 -5.51 12.26 4.30
C ALA A 88 -4.52 13.24 4.96
N LYS A 89 -3.71 12.75 5.92
CA LYS A 89 -2.63 13.52 6.56
C LYS A 89 -1.56 13.94 5.57
N LEU A 90 -1.14 13.02 4.69
CA LEU A 90 -0.18 13.32 3.62
C LEU A 90 -0.68 14.43 2.70
N ILE A 91 -1.91 14.31 2.18
CA ILE A 91 -2.50 15.32 1.31
C ILE A 91 -2.53 16.67 2.04
N THR A 92 -3.03 16.69 3.28
CA THR A 92 -3.13 17.91 4.09
C THR A 92 -1.77 18.60 4.29
N GLU A 93 -0.72 17.83 4.56
CA GLU A 93 0.64 18.37 4.70
C GLU A 93 1.20 18.90 3.36
N LEU A 94 0.83 18.29 2.23
CA LEU A 94 1.35 18.68 0.92
C LEU A 94 0.58 19.82 0.25
N MET A 95 -0.67 20.07 0.67
CA MET A 95 -1.47 21.19 0.16
C MET A 95 -0.80 22.54 0.50
N ASP A 96 -1.16 23.56 -0.28
CA ASP A 96 -0.63 24.93 -0.15
C ASP A 96 0.91 24.97 -0.05
N GLY A 97 1.59 24.09 -0.81
CA GLY A 97 3.05 23.99 -0.88
C GLY A 97 3.71 23.80 0.48
N GLY A 98 3.11 22.96 1.32
CA GLY A 98 3.66 22.61 2.63
C GLY A 98 3.57 23.73 3.66
N GLY A 99 2.68 24.71 3.46
CA GLY A 99 2.53 25.85 4.37
C GLY A 99 3.81 26.70 4.46
N GLY A 100 4.62 26.74 3.40
CA GLY A 100 5.88 27.48 3.35
C GLY A 100 7.07 26.79 4.02
N ILE A 101 6.93 25.53 4.43
CA ILE A 101 8.03 24.75 5.00
C ILE A 101 9.02 24.34 3.90
N PRO A 102 10.34 24.32 4.15
CA PRO A 102 11.32 23.85 3.17
C PRO A 102 11.07 22.40 2.75
N ALA A 103 11.26 22.11 1.46
CA ALA A 103 11.04 20.78 0.87
C ALA A 103 11.78 19.65 1.60
N LYS A 104 13.00 19.89 2.06
CA LYS A 104 13.78 18.92 2.85
C LYS A 104 13.12 18.56 4.18
N THR A 105 12.55 19.55 4.87
CA THR A 105 11.80 19.33 6.12
C THR A 105 10.48 18.62 5.83
N MET A 106 9.82 18.97 4.74
CA MET A 106 8.63 18.24 4.27
C MET A 106 8.96 16.77 3.97
N MET A 107 10.08 16.48 3.31
CA MET A 107 10.50 15.10 3.02
C MET A 107 10.66 14.27 4.30
N THR A 108 11.21 14.86 5.37
CA THR A 108 11.27 14.18 6.68
C THR A 108 9.87 13.84 7.20
N ARG A 109 8.89 14.75 7.07
CA ARG A 109 7.49 14.48 7.47
C ARG A 109 6.86 13.37 6.61
N VAL A 110 7.09 13.42 5.30
CA VAL A 110 6.62 12.39 4.36
C VAL A 110 7.20 11.02 4.73
N LEU A 111 8.49 10.93 5.08
CA LEU A 111 9.11 9.68 5.54
C LEU A 111 8.49 9.18 6.85
N CYS A 112 8.18 10.06 7.79
CA CYS A 112 7.47 9.69 9.02
C CYS A 112 6.08 9.13 8.71
N LEU A 113 5.33 9.75 7.79
CA LEU A 113 4.01 9.26 7.38
C LEU A 113 4.10 7.91 6.66
N ILE A 114 5.06 7.73 5.76
CA ILE A 114 5.33 6.44 5.08
C ILE A 114 5.60 5.35 6.12
N GLY A 115 6.45 5.62 7.11
CA GLY A 115 6.81 4.64 8.14
C GLY A 115 5.70 4.38 9.16
N GLN A 116 4.94 5.41 9.55
CA GLN A 116 3.89 5.29 10.57
C GLN A 116 2.64 4.59 10.02
N PHE A 117 2.26 4.88 8.78
CA PHE A 117 1.05 4.38 8.15
C PHE A 117 1.33 3.32 7.08
N ASN A 118 2.59 2.88 6.92
CA ASN A 118 2.99 1.91 5.89
C ASN A 118 2.52 2.30 4.47
N LEU A 119 2.61 3.59 4.11
CA LEU A 119 2.19 4.07 2.79
C LEU A 119 3.14 3.57 1.70
N ASP A 120 2.60 3.28 0.52
CA ASP A 120 3.42 2.96 -0.64
C ASP A 120 4.15 4.21 -1.17
N PRO A 121 5.49 4.21 -1.26
CA PRO A 121 6.26 5.38 -1.71
C PRO A 121 5.97 5.85 -3.13
N ASN A 122 5.61 4.94 -4.04
CA ASN A 122 5.23 5.32 -5.41
C ASN A 122 3.91 6.07 -5.37
N ARG A 123 2.92 5.57 -4.60
CA ARG A 123 1.66 6.29 -4.41
C ARG A 123 1.84 7.66 -3.74
N VAL A 124 2.78 7.78 -2.80
CA VAL A 124 3.14 9.09 -2.22
C VAL A 124 3.66 10.05 -3.29
N THR A 125 4.49 9.56 -4.22
CA THR A 125 4.97 10.36 -5.35
C THR A 125 3.83 10.79 -6.27
N ASP A 126 2.87 9.89 -6.53
CA ASP A 126 1.67 10.24 -7.32
C ASP A 126 0.89 11.37 -6.67
N ILE A 127 0.63 11.26 -5.36
CA ILE A 127 -0.13 12.26 -4.60
C ILE A 127 0.62 13.59 -4.56
N ALA A 128 1.95 13.58 -4.40
CA ALA A 128 2.75 14.79 -4.46
C ALA A 128 2.63 15.49 -5.83
N LEU A 129 2.57 14.73 -6.92
CA LEU A 129 2.37 15.26 -8.25
C LEU A 129 0.94 15.78 -8.48
N GLU A 130 -0.07 15.10 -7.92
CA GLU A 130 -1.46 15.56 -7.90
C GLU A 130 -1.60 16.89 -7.13
N CYS A 131 -0.99 17.01 -5.94
CA CYS A 131 -0.94 18.26 -5.19
C CYS A 131 -0.21 19.37 -5.95
N PHE A 132 0.88 19.04 -6.66
CA PHE A 132 1.57 20.02 -7.51
C PHE A 132 0.66 20.54 -8.63
N GLU A 133 -0.13 19.67 -9.26
CA GLU A 133 -1.11 20.08 -10.26
C GLU A 133 -2.18 21.02 -9.69
N CYS A 134 -2.67 20.75 -8.48
CA CYS A 134 -3.63 21.63 -7.78
C CYS A 134 -3.02 22.97 -7.33
N CYS A 135 -1.73 22.98 -6.99
CA CYS A 135 -1.02 24.13 -6.42
C CYS A 135 0.14 24.60 -7.33
N ALA A 136 -0.10 24.68 -8.64
CA ALA A 136 0.92 24.96 -9.66
C ALA A 136 1.70 26.28 -9.45
N SER A 137 1.11 27.25 -8.74
CA SER A 137 1.77 28.51 -8.35
C SER A 137 2.99 28.28 -7.45
N GLN A 138 3.01 27.18 -6.69
CA GLN A 138 4.07 26.84 -5.74
C GLN A 138 5.12 25.87 -6.34
N LYS A 139 5.36 25.97 -7.65
CA LYS A 139 6.23 25.05 -8.39
C LYS A 139 7.59 24.79 -7.75
N GLN A 140 8.23 25.83 -7.19
CA GLN A 140 9.58 25.71 -6.63
C GLN A 140 9.62 24.73 -5.47
N PHE A 141 8.57 24.73 -4.64
CA PHE A 141 8.45 23.80 -3.52
C PHE A 141 8.31 22.36 -4.03
N TYR A 142 7.37 22.11 -4.95
CA TYR A 142 7.10 20.75 -5.44
C TYR A 142 8.27 20.17 -6.24
N ILE A 143 8.94 20.96 -7.08
CA ILE A 143 10.16 20.53 -7.76
C ILE A 143 11.24 20.15 -6.74
N SER A 144 11.46 21.00 -5.73
CA SER A 144 12.44 20.72 -4.68
C SER A 144 12.07 19.44 -3.91
N LEU A 145 10.79 19.25 -3.61
CA LEU A 145 10.29 18.07 -2.90
C LEU A 145 10.45 16.79 -3.72
N LEU A 146 10.11 16.81 -5.02
CA LEU A 146 10.28 15.64 -5.89
C LEU A 146 11.76 15.26 -6.06
N LYS A 147 12.67 16.25 -6.04
CA LYS A 147 14.12 16.01 -6.00
C LYS A 147 14.56 15.35 -4.68
N GLU A 148 14.05 15.81 -3.54
CA GLU A 148 14.30 15.21 -2.22
C GLU A 148 13.74 13.77 -2.12
N ILE A 149 12.56 13.52 -2.71
CA ILE A 149 11.95 12.18 -2.82
C ILE A 149 12.80 11.25 -3.71
N LYS A 150 13.63 11.83 -4.59
CA LYS A 150 14.36 11.12 -5.65
C LYS A 150 13.39 10.41 -6.60
N ALA A 151 12.34 11.13 -7.01
CA ALA A 151 11.32 10.62 -7.91
C ALA A 151 11.96 10.08 -9.21
N ASN A 152 11.59 8.86 -9.59
CA ASN A 152 12.12 8.21 -10.79
C ASN A 152 11.59 8.91 -12.05
N LYS A 153 12.50 9.33 -12.95
CA LYS A 153 12.13 10.06 -14.18
C LYS A 153 11.18 9.26 -15.08
N ASP A 154 11.45 7.97 -15.29
CA ASP A 154 10.61 7.10 -16.15
C ASP A 154 9.24 6.85 -15.52
N TYR A 155 9.18 6.75 -14.19
CA TYR A 155 7.92 6.66 -13.46
C TYR A 155 7.08 7.93 -13.61
N LEU A 156 7.69 9.11 -13.45
CA LEU A 156 7.01 10.40 -13.66
C LEU A 156 6.50 10.55 -15.10
N CYS A 157 7.31 10.18 -16.10
CA CYS A 157 6.88 10.14 -17.50
C CYS A 157 5.66 9.24 -17.70
N THR A 158 5.70 8.03 -17.14
CA THR A 158 4.63 7.04 -17.26
C THR A 158 3.34 7.55 -16.60
N LEU A 159 3.43 8.13 -15.40
CA LEU A 159 2.29 8.68 -14.67
C LEU A 159 1.63 9.85 -15.42
N LEU A 160 2.43 10.78 -15.96
CA LEU A 160 1.91 11.86 -16.77
C LEU A 160 1.29 11.35 -18.08
N GLY A 161 1.95 10.40 -18.75
CA GLY A 161 1.42 9.72 -19.93
C GLY A 161 0.02 9.16 -19.66
N PHE A 162 -0.16 8.41 -18.58
CA PHE A 162 -1.48 7.91 -18.17
C PHE A 162 -2.52 9.02 -17.96
N LYS A 163 -2.15 10.16 -17.36
CA LYS A 163 -3.06 11.31 -17.22
C LYS A 163 -3.46 11.88 -18.58
N TYR A 164 -2.51 12.10 -19.50
CA TYR A 164 -2.80 12.59 -20.85
C TYR A 164 -3.68 11.61 -21.64
N THR A 165 -3.33 10.32 -21.64
CA THR A 165 -4.12 9.28 -22.30
C THR A 165 -5.54 9.21 -21.72
N PHE A 166 -5.71 9.42 -20.41
CA PHE A 166 -7.04 9.47 -19.76
C PHE A 166 -7.91 10.60 -20.33
N TYR A 167 -7.40 11.84 -20.41
CA TYR A 167 -8.17 12.96 -20.96
C TYR A 167 -8.46 12.77 -22.46
N HIS A 168 -7.47 12.31 -23.22
CA HIS A 168 -7.62 12.03 -24.64
C HIS A 168 -8.69 10.95 -24.91
N THR A 169 -8.61 9.81 -24.22
CA THR A 169 -9.55 8.69 -24.38
C THR A 169 -10.96 9.06 -23.91
N ALA A 170 -11.07 9.92 -22.90
CA ALA A 170 -12.35 10.44 -22.42
C ALA A 170 -12.95 11.52 -23.35
N GLY A 171 -12.25 11.94 -24.42
CA GLY A 171 -12.67 13.04 -25.29
C GLY A 171 -12.76 14.38 -24.56
N LYS A 172 -12.02 14.54 -23.45
CA LYS A 172 -12.01 15.75 -22.63
C LYS A 172 -10.79 16.59 -22.97
N GLU A 173 -10.94 17.90 -22.83
CA GLU A 173 -9.80 18.82 -22.92
C GLU A 173 -8.84 18.58 -21.75
N THR A 174 -7.55 18.53 -22.06
CA THR A 174 -6.52 18.37 -21.04
C THR A 174 -6.41 19.64 -20.21
N PRO A 175 -6.44 19.56 -18.87
CA PRO A 175 -6.33 20.74 -18.01
C PRO A 175 -5.04 21.53 -18.22
N PHE A 176 -5.15 22.86 -18.18
CA PHE A 176 -3.99 23.76 -18.26
C PHE A 176 -2.95 23.49 -17.16
N SER A 177 -3.40 23.14 -15.96
CA SER A 177 -2.55 22.75 -14.83
C SER A 177 -1.59 21.61 -15.17
N LEU A 178 -2.06 20.61 -15.93
CA LEU A 178 -1.23 19.47 -16.32
C LEU A 178 -0.09 19.88 -17.27
N TYR A 179 -0.36 20.80 -18.20
CA TYR A 179 0.68 21.38 -19.06
C TYR A 179 1.70 22.20 -18.25
N VAL A 180 1.27 22.94 -17.22
CA VAL A 180 2.17 23.70 -16.34
C VAL A 180 3.08 22.77 -15.54
N VAL A 181 2.54 21.70 -14.96
CA VAL A 181 3.34 20.70 -14.24
C VAL A 181 4.34 20.04 -15.19
N THR A 182 3.87 19.60 -16.36
CA THR A 182 4.70 18.92 -17.36
C THR A 182 5.85 19.81 -17.83
N SER A 183 5.56 21.05 -18.21
CA SER A 183 6.59 22.01 -18.63
C SER A 183 7.58 22.35 -17.51
N SER A 184 7.12 22.46 -16.26
CA SER A 184 8.00 22.68 -15.11
C SER A 184 8.96 21.51 -14.88
N LEU A 185 8.49 20.28 -15.04
CA LEU A 185 9.31 19.08 -14.91
C LEU A 185 10.33 18.94 -16.04
N ILE A 186 9.96 19.31 -17.28
CA ILE A 186 10.89 19.33 -18.43
C ILE A 186 11.98 20.38 -18.20
N GLN A 187 11.62 21.58 -17.72
CA GLN A 187 12.59 22.66 -17.45
C GLN A 187 13.64 22.26 -16.42
N GLU A 188 13.26 21.42 -15.47
CA GLU A 188 14.13 20.94 -14.37
C GLU A 188 14.84 19.62 -14.69
N ASP A 189 14.81 19.18 -15.95
CA ASP A 189 15.37 17.91 -16.44
C ASP A 189 14.84 16.69 -15.65
N MET A 190 13.60 16.72 -15.18
CA MET A 190 13.02 15.61 -14.44
C MET A 190 12.25 14.62 -15.32
N ILE A 191 11.87 15.03 -16.53
CA ILE A 191 11.22 14.18 -17.54
C ILE A 191 11.69 14.59 -18.94
N ASP A 192 11.68 13.61 -19.86
CA ASP A 192 12.04 13.85 -21.26
C ASP A 192 10.79 14.17 -22.09
N LEU A 193 10.81 15.30 -22.81
CA LEU A 193 9.71 15.67 -23.72
C LEU A 193 9.44 14.60 -24.77
N MET A 194 10.48 13.95 -25.30
CA MET A 194 10.29 12.91 -26.32
C MET A 194 9.63 11.64 -25.77
N LYS A 195 9.76 11.38 -24.46
CA LYS A 195 9.11 10.22 -23.83
C LYS A 195 7.63 10.50 -23.57
N ILE A 196 7.27 11.72 -23.20
CA ILE A 196 5.88 12.04 -22.86
C ILE A 196 4.97 12.11 -24.10
N THR A 197 5.52 12.47 -25.26
CA THR A 197 4.79 12.51 -26.53
C THR A 197 4.58 11.13 -27.18
N GLY A 198 5.18 10.08 -26.61
CA GLY A 198 5.05 8.71 -27.10
C GLY A 198 3.86 7.91 -26.54
N PHE A 199 3.05 8.52 -25.67
CA PHE A 199 1.88 7.90 -25.02
C PHE A 199 0.55 8.29 -25.66
#